data_AF-A0A8T6T4Y1-F1
#
_entry.id   AF-A0A8T6T4Y1-F1
#
_cell.length_a   1.000
_cell.length_b   1.000
_cell.length_c   1.000
_cell.angle_alpha   90.00
_cell.angle_beta   90.00
_cell.angle_gamma   90.00
#
_symmetry.space_group_name_H-M   'P 1'
#
loop_
_entity.id
_entity.type
_entity.pdbx_description
1 polymer ?
#
loop_
_entity_poly.entity_id
_entity_poly.type
_entity_poly.pdbx_seq_one_letter_code
_entity_poly.pdbx_strand_id
1 'polypeptide(L)'
;MVLERSFVLLDRVGERTEHRIWEQGVLTWDDFLTSDSVAPFSTSRKAAADVTLGEAKDAIQTGSADFFAERMPNREVWRLFPRFRDEAVFLDIETTGLSRYSAITVVGLARGGEFRALVRGQDLTRGELEAELEGARMIVTFNGASF
;
A
#
# COMPACT_ATOMS: atom_id res chain seq x y z
N MET A 1 -0.76 -1.82 -14.96
CA MET A 1 0.15 -1.31 -13.89
C MET A 1 0.66 -2.48 -13.03
N VAL A 2 1.67 -2.29 -12.16
CA VAL A 2 2.20 -3.36 -11.26
C VAL A 2 1.08 -3.99 -10.42
N LEU A 3 0.17 -3.15 -9.92
CA LEU A 3 -0.95 -3.56 -9.07
C LEU A 3 -1.96 -4.49 -9.77
N GLU A 4 -2.37 -4.15 -10.99
CA GLU A 4 -3.32 -4.96 -11.79
C GLU A 4 -2.78 -6.33 -12.18
N ARG A 5 -1.48 -6.56 -11.99
CA ARG A 5 -0.83 -7.87 -12.20
C ARG A 5 -0.69 -8.66 -10.91
N SER A 6 -1.13 -8.10 -9.78
CA SER A 6 -0.97 -8.72 -8.47
C SER A 6 -2.25 -9.38 -8.01
N PHE A 7 -2.14 -10.60 -7.50
CA PHE A 7 -3.27 -11.39 -7.00
C PHE A 7 -3.20 -11.60 -5.48
N VAL A 8 -2.20 -11.05 -4.80
CA VAL A 8 -2.03 -11.18 -3.32
C VAL A 8 -3.14 -10.52 -2.50
N LEU A 9 -3.99 -9.69 -3.11
CA LEU A 9 -5.20 -9.15 -2.46
C LEU A 9 -6.33 -10.19 -2.33
N LEU A 10 -6.22 -11.33 -3.01
CA LEU A 10 -7.25 -12.37 -3.03
C LEU A 10 -7.10 -13.33 -1.85
N ASP A 11 -8.22 -13.84 -1.36
CA ASP A 11 -8.24 -14.80 -0.25
C ASP A 11 -7.37 -16.04 -0.54
N ARG A 12 -6.46 -16.32 0.40
CA ARG A 12 -5.49 -17.41 0.36
C ARG A 12 -4.56 -17.37 -0.87
N VAL A 13 -4.24 -16.18 -1.36
CA VAL A 13 -3.20 -15.98 -2.38
C VAL A 13 -1.98 -15.31 -1.76
N GLY A 14 -0.91 -16.08 -1.59
CA GLY A 14 0.43 -15.54 -1.36
C GLY A 14 1.26 -15.60 -2.63
N GLU A 15 2.50 -15.11 -2.56
CA GLU A 15 3.49 -15.07 -3.65
C GLU A 15 3.55 -16.39 -4.46
N ARG A 16 3.63 -17.55 -3.80
CA ARG A 16 3.69 -18.85 -4.48
C ARG A 16 2.43 -19.16 -5.29
N THR A 17 1.26 -18.73 -4.83
CA THR A 17 0.00 -18.93 -5.56
C THR A 17 -0.12 -17.91 -6.68
N GLU A 18 0.26 -16.66 -6.43
CA GLU A 18 0.33 -15.59 -7.43
C GLU A 18 1.21 -16.00 -8.63
N HIS A 19 2.41 -16.53 -8.36
CA HIS A 19 3.30 -17.05 -9.42
C HIS A 19 2.65 -18.16 -10.26
N ARG A 20 1.92 -19.10 -9.64
CA ARG A 20 1.22 -20.15 -10.39
C ARG A 20 0.11 -19.60 -11.28
N ILE A 21 -0.56 -18.53 -10.85
CA ILE A 21 -1.56 -17.83 -11.67
C ILE A 21 -0.85 -17.27 -12.92
N TRP A 22 0.30 -16.62 -12.74
CA TRP A 22 1.08 -16.08 -13.85
C TRP A 22 1.62 -17.15 -14.81
N GLU A 23 2.06 -18.30 -14.30
CA GLU A 23 2.55 -19.43 -15.11
C GLU A 23 1.48 -20.01 -16.05
N GLN A 24 0.20 -19.78 -15.75
CA GLN A 24 -0.93 -20.17 -16.60
C GLN A 24 -1.24 -19.13 -17.70
N GLY A 25 -0.48 -18.03 -17.78
CA GLY A 25 -0.73 -16.93 -18.71
C GLY A 25 -1.77 -15.92 -18.23
N VAL A 26 -2.27 -16.06 -17.00
CA VAL A 26 -3.17 -15.08 -16.37
C VAL A 26 -2.31 -14.00 -15.71
N LEU A 27 -2.05 -12.91 -16.43
CA LEU A 27 -1.05 -11.92 -16.02
C LEU A 27 -1.67 -10.66 -15.42
N THR A 28 -2.94 -10.41 -15.69
CA THR A 28 -3.69 -9.24 -15.25
C THR A 28 -5.02 -9.62 -14.63
N TRP A 29 -5.64 -8.70 -13.89
CA TRP A 29 -7.00 -8.87 -13.40
C TRP A 29 -8.00 -9.13 -14.53
N ASP A 30 -7.82 -8.50 -15.69
CA ASP A 30 -8.70 -8.72 -16.85
C ASP A 30 -8.55 -10.14 -17.42
N ASP A 31 -7.32 -10.67 -17.50
CA ASP A 31 -7.08 -12.07 -17.87
C ASP A 31 -7.78 -13.03 -16.90
N PHE A 32 -7.75 -12.71 -15.59
CA PHE A 32 -8.39 -13.52 -14.56
C PHE A 32 -9.91 -13.48 -14.68
N LEU A 33 -10.49 -12.28 -14.84
CA LEU A 33 -11.94 -12.07 -14.97
C LEU A 33 -12.52 -12.70 -16.24
N THR A 34 -11.77 -12.71 -17.33
CA THR A 34 -12.20 -13.31 -18.61
C THR A 34 -11.98 -14.83 -18.69
N SER A 35 -11.22 -15.41 -17.76
CA SER A 35 -10.99 -16.85 -17.69
C SER A 35 -12.14 -17.57 -16.98
N ASP A 36 -12.67 -18.62 -17.62
CA ASP A 36 -13.69 -19.52 -17.02
C ASP A 36 -13.18 -20.24 -15.77
N SER A 37 -11.88 -20.55 -15.73
CA SER A 37 -11.23 -21.18 -14.58
C SER A 37 -9.77 -20.78 -14.46
N VAL A 38 -9.25 -20.71 -13.24
CA VAL A 38 -7.86 -20.38 -12.94
C VAL A 38 -7.40 -21.30 -11.80
N ALA A 39 -6.40 -22.15 -12.01
CA ALA A 39 -5.89 -22.97 -10.92
C ALA A 39 -5.13 -22.09 -9.90
N PRO A 40 -5.19 -22.36 -8.59
CA PRO A 40 -5.86 -23.48 -7.92
C PRO A 40 -7.25 -23.11 -7.35
N PHE A 41 -8.00 -22.23 -8.01
CA PHE A 41 -9.31 -21.80 -7.51
C PHE A 41 -10.37 -22.85 -7.85
N SER A 42 -11.20 -23.20 -6.85
CA SER A 42 -12.49 -23.84 -7.11
C SER A 42 -13.44 -22.84 -7.76
N THR A 43 -14.53 -23.31 -8.39
CA THR A 43 -15.56 -22.43 -8.99
C THR A 43 -16.06 -21.36 -8.01
N SER A 44 -16.33 -21.74 -6.76
CA SER A 44 -16.76 -20.80 -5.72
C SER A 44 -15.69 -19.77 -5.34
N ARG A 45 -14.43 -20.19 -5.22
CA ARG A 45 -13.31 -19.27 -4.92
C ARG A 45 -13.03 -18.35 -6.10
N LYS A 46 -13.17 -18.83 -7.34
CA LYS A 46 -13.02 -18.02 -8.56
C LYS A 46 -14.08 -16.92 -8.61
N ALA A 47 -15.35 -17.27 -8.38
CA ALA A 47 -16.44 -16.28 -8.34
C ALA A 47 -16.24 -15.22 -7.24
N ALA A 48 -15.79 -15.63 -6.04
CA ALA A 48 -15.46 -14.68 -4.98
C ALA A 48 -14.28 -13.76 -5.36
N ALA A 49 -13.25 -14.33 -5.98
CA ALA A 49 -12.11 -13.56 -6.48
C ALA A 49 -12.52 -12.57 -7.57
N ASP A 50 -13.44 -12.93 -8.47
CA ASP A 50 -13.94 -12.03 -9.51
C ASP A 50 -14.64 -10.81 -8.93
N VAL A 51 -15.44 -10.99 -7.88
CA VAL A 51 -16.04 -9.88 -7.13
C VAL A 51 -14.96 -8.98 -6.54
N THR A 52 -13.96 -9.56 -5.84
CA THR A 52 -12.87 -8.78 -5.24
C THR A 52 -12.05 -8.03 -6.29
N LEU A 53 -11.76 -8.62 -7.45
CA LEU A 53 -11.03 -7.94 -8.52
C LEU A 53 -11.89 -6.84 -9.18
N GLY A 54 -13.20 -7.03 -9.28
CA GLY A 54 -14.13 -5.98 -9.70
C GLY A 54 -14.09 -4.78 -8.75
N GLU A 55 -14.24 -5.03 -7.44
CA GLU A 55 -14.13 -4.00 -6.40
C GLU A 55 -12.75 -3.32 -6.41
N ALA A 56 -11.68 -4.09 -6.66
CA ALA A 56 -10.32 -3.54 -6.75
C ALA A 56 -10.16 -2.58 -7.93
N LYS A 57 -10.78 -2.87 -9.08
CA LYS A 57 -10.77 -1.97 -10.24
C LYS A 57 -11.47 -0.65 -9.90
N ASP A 58 -12.63 -0.72 -9.26
CA ASP A 58 -13.36 0.48 -8.83
C ASP A 58 -12.53 1.28 -7.81
N ALA A 59 -11.91 0.59 -6.84
CA ALA A 59 -11.06 1.21 -5.82
C ALA A 59 -9.83 1.94 -6.40
N ILE A 60 -9.21 1.42 -7.47
CA ILE A 60 -8.14 2.14 -8.19
C ILE A 60 -8.67 3.45 -8.79
N GLN A 61 -9.86 3.40 -9.41
CA GLN A 61 -10.45 4.54 -10.10
C GLN A 61 -10.87 5.63 -9.11
N THR A 62 -11.45 5.25 -7.98
CA THR A 62 -11.89 6.17 -6.92
C THR A 62 -10.76 6.62 -5.99
N GLY A 63 -9.57 6.01 -6.08
CA GLY A 63 -8.44 6.33 -5.21
C GLY A 63 -8.62 5.81 -3.77
N SER A 64 -9.38 4.74 -3.59
CA SER A 64 -9.68 4.13 -2.29
C SER A 64 -8.50 3.28 -1.79
N ALA A 65 -7.47 3.92 -1.23
CA ALA A 65 -6.29 3.25 -0.66
C ALA A 65 -6.64 2.26 0.47
N ASP A 66 -7.66 2.57 1.28
CA ASP A 66 -8.09 1.76 2.42
C ASP A 66 -8.51 0.34 2.00
N PHE A 67 -9.16 0.21 0.84
CA PHE A 67 -9.54 -1.09 0.27
C PHE A 67 -8.33 -2.03 0.18
N PHE A 68 -7.19 -1.50 -0.27
CA PHE A 68 -5.95 -2.25 -0.42
C PHE A 68 -5.23 -2.45 0.90
N ALA A 69 -5.22 -1.44 1.78
CA ALA A 69 -4.59 -1.53 3.09
C ALA A 69 -5.18 -2.67 3.95
N GLU A 70 -6.48 -2.94 3.81
CA GLU A 70 -7.17 -4.03 4.52
C GLU A 70 -6.89 -5.43 3.94
N ARG A 71 -6.53 -5.53 2.66
CA ARG A 71 -6.47 -6.80 1.91
C ARG A 71 -5.06 -7.23 1.54
N MET A 72 -4.15 -6.29 1.32
CA MET A 72 -2.78 -6.59 0.93
C MET A 72 -1.93 -6.88 2.16
N PRO A 73 -1.03 -7.89 2.10
CA PRO A 73 0.00 -8.03 3.11
C PRO A 73 0.87 -6.76 3.16
N ASN A 74 1.22 -6.28 4.36
CA ASN A 74 2.04 -5.06 4.53
C ASN A 74 3.31 -5.03 3.66
N ARG A 75 3.97 -6.18 3.49
CA ARG A 75 5.18 -6.31 2.66
C ARG A 75 4.93 -6.14 1.15
N GLU A 76 3.68 -6.15 0.71
CA GLU A 76 3.27 -6.03 -0.70
C GLU A 76 2.61 -4.67 -1.01
N VAL A 77 2.33 -3.85 0.02
CA VAL A 77 1.67 -2.53 -0.12
C VAL A 77 2.46 -1.58 -1.04
N TRP A 78 3.78 -1.77 -1.19
CA TRP A 78 4.61 -1.02 -2.13
C TRP A 78 4.12 -1.10 -3.59
N ARG A 79 3.37 -2.16 -3.96
CA ARG A 79 2.79 -2.31 -5.31
C ARG A 79 1.76 -1.23 -5.64
N LEU A 80 1.22 -0.56 -4.62
CA LEU A 80 0.31 0.58 -4.77
C LEU A 80 1.04 1.89 -5.13
N PHE A 81 2.35 1.96 -4.91
CA PHE A 81 3.13 3.18 -5.08
C PHE A 81 2.97 3.83 -6.47
N PRO A 82 3.04 3.09 -7.60
CA PRO A 82 2.85 3.71 -8.91
C PRO A 82 1.50 4.42 -9.08
N ARG A 83 0.44 3.98 -8.37
CA ARG A 83 -0.89 4.59 -8.43
C ARG A 83 -1.02 5.80 -7.52
N PHE A 84 -0.45 5.75 -6.32
CA PHE A 84 -0.58 6.81 -5.31
C PHE A 84 0.67 7.70 -5.20
N ARG A 85 1.63 7.60 -6.13
CA ARG A 85 2.91 8.35 -6.10
C ARG A 85 2.75 9.85 -5.87
N ASP A 86 1.75 10.47 -6.49
CA ASP A 86 1.55 11.92 -6.42
C ASP A 86 0.84 12.34 -5.11
N GLU A 87 0.28 11.35 -4.39
CA GLU A 87 -0.41 11.48 -3.11
C GLU A 87 0.38 10.80 -1.97
N ALA A 88 1.63 10.39 -2.25
CA ALA A 88 2.49 9.73 -1.28
C ALA A 88 3.31 10.76 -0.49
N VAL A 89 3.44 10.52 0.81
CA VAL A 89 4.34 11.27 1.70
C VAL A 89 5.50 10.37 2.09
N PHE A 90 6.71 10.82 1.84
CA PHE A 90 7.93 10.17 2.33
C PHE A 90 8.23 10.71 3.71
N LEU A 91 8.34 9.82 4.68
CA LEU A 91 8.47 10.15 6.10
C LEU A 91 9.73 9.51 6.69
N ASP A 92 10.50 10.33 7.39
CA ASP A 92 11.69 9.90 8.14
C ASP A 92 11.66 10.49 9.56
N ILE A 93 12.19 9.72 10.53
CA ILE A 93 12.10 10.05 11.96
C ILE A 93 13.50 10.04 12.56
N GLU A 94 13.88 11.17 13.14
CA GLU A 94 15.09 11.27 13.95
C GLU A 94 14.73 11.20 15.43
N THR A 95 15.59 10.55 16.21
CA THR A 95 15.42 10.46 17.67
C THR A 95 16.70 10.80 18.39
N THR A 96 16.62 10.98 19.71
CA THR A 96 17.83 11.13 20.53
C THR A 96 18.74 9.90 20.51
N GLY A 97 18.24 8.72 20.09
CA GLY A 97 19.07 7.52 19.86
C GLY A 97 19.63 6.84 21.12
N LEU A 98 19.07 7.11 22.30
CA LEU A 98 19.63 6.69 23.59
C LEU A 98 18.96 5.45 24.22
N SER A 99 17.77 5.07 23.77
CA SER A 99 17.04 3.84 24.20
C SER A 99 15.72 3.67 23.44
N ARG A 100 14.93 2.63 23.76
CA ARG A 100 13.51 2.50 23.33
C ARG A 100 12.59 3.63 23.81
N TYR A 101 13.05 4.46 24.74
CA TYR A 101 12.33 5.63 25.25
C TYR A 101 12.90 6.93 24.66
N SER A 102 13.66 6.84 23.56
CA SER A 102 14.21 8.02 22.89
C SER A 102 13.08 8.93 22.44
N ALA A 103 13.30 10.22 22.67
CA ALA A 103 12.41 11.26 22.19
C ALA A 103 12.59 11.42 20.67
N ILE A 104 11.48 11.43 19.91
CA ILE A 104 11.48 11.87 18.51
C ILE A 104 11.88 13.34 18.46
N THR A 105 13.00 13.67 17.83
CA THR A 105 13.54 15.04 17.76
C THR A 105 13.10 15.76 16.50
N VAL A 106 13.01 15.04 15.38
CA VAL A 106 12.61 15.61 14.09
C VAL A 106 11.74 14.60 13.33
N VAL A 107 10.73 15.08 12.63
CA VAL A 107 10.02 14.33 11.59
C VAL A 107 10.20 15.06 10.27
N GLY A 108 10.86 14.41 9.31
CA GLY A 108 11.02 14.91 7.96
C GLY A 108 9.90 14.37 7.08
N LEU A 109 9.23 15.24 6.33
CA LEU A 109 8.17 14.89 5.38
C LEU A 109 8.53 15.45 4.01
N ALA A 110 8.45 14.62 2.97
CA ALA A 110 8.61 15.04 1.59
C ALA A 110 7.40 14.62 0.74
N ARG A 111 6.84 15.55 -0.03
CA ARG A 111 5.69 15.33 -0.92
C ARG A 111 5.76 16.30 -2.08
N GLY A 112 5.48 15.83 -3.31
CA GLY A 112 5.36 16.73 -4.48
C GLY A 112 6.62 17.52 -4.83
N GLY A 113 7.80 17.10 -4.36
CA GLY A 113 9.07 17.83 -4.53
C GLY A 113 9.35 18.86 -3.43
N GLU A 114 8.44 19.05 -2.49
CA GLU A 114 8.62 19.89 -1.31
C GLU A 114 9.08 19.04 -0.12
N PHE A 115 9.77 19.69 0.82
CA PHE A 115 10.27 19.07 2.04
C PHE A 115 9.97 19.97 3.23
N ARG A 116 9.48 19.38 4.32
CA ARG A 116 9.28 20.03 5.61
C ARG A 116 9.91 19.19 6.72
N ALA A 117 10.60 19.85 7.64
CA ALA A 117 11.10 19.23 8.86
C ALA A 117 10.39 19.82 10.07
N LEU A 118 9.67 18.99 10.81
CA LEU A 118 9.03 19.36 12.07
C LEU A 118 9.97 19.02 13.23
N VAL A 119 10.32 20.01 14.05
CA VAL A 119 11.34 19.92 15.10
C VAL A 119 10.73 19.99 16.50
N ARG A 120 11.13 19.08 17.39
CA ARG A 120 10.70 19.04 18.80
C ARG A 120 10.96 20.37 19.49
N GLY A 121 9.94 20.89 20.15
CA GLY A 121 10.00 22.15 20.89
C GLY A 121 9.89 23.39 20.01
N GLN A 122 9.68 23.23 18.69
CA GLN A 122 9.39 24.30 17.76
C GLN A 122 8.01 24.09 17.15
N ASP A 123 7.90 23.22 16.16
CA ASP A 123 6.69 22.98 15.37
C ASP A 123 6.31 21.50 15.25
N LEU A 124 7.10 20.57 15.82
CA LEU A 124 6.69 19.17 15.96
C LEU A 124 5.57 19.04 16.99
N THR A 125 4.35 19.21 16.51
CA THR A 125 3.10 19.02 17.23
C THR A 125 2.22 18.02 16.50
N ARG A 126 1.25 17.44 17.21
CA ARG A 126 0.25 16.56 16.60
C ARG A 126 -0.48 17.25 15.44
N GLY A 127 -0.90 18.51 15.64
CA GLY A 127 -1.66 19.26 14.63
C GLY A 127 -0.86 19.54 13.37
N GLU A 128 0.40 19.94 13.50
CA GLU A 128 1.28 20.15 12.33
C GLU A 128 1.54 18.84 11.60
N LEU A 129 1.75 17.73 12.32
CA LEU A 129 1.94 16.43 11.68
C LEU A 129 0.67 15.94 10.96
N GLU A 130 -0.51 16.13 11.57
CA GLU A 130 -1.80 15.79 10.94
C GLU A 130 -2.04 16.64 9.68
N ALA A 131 -1.70 17.93 9.70
CA ALA A 131 -1.79 18.81 8.54
C ALA A 131 -0.86 18.38 7.39
N GLU A 132 0.40 18.02 7.70
CA GLU A 132 1.35 17.56 6.68
C GLU A 132 0.96 16.21 6.06
N LEU A 133 0.27 15.36 6.82
CA LEU A 133 -0.23 14.07 6.35
C LEU A 133 -1.61 14.15 5.69
N GLU A 134 -2.26 15.33 5.73
CA GLU A 134 -3.60 15.49 5.18
C GLU A 134 -3.63 15.20 3.67
N GLY A 135 -4.60 14.39 3.25
CA GLY A 135 -4.74 13.97 1.86
C GLY A 135 -3.63 13.05 1.35
N ALA A 136 -2.74 12.55 2.22
CA ALA A 136 -1.83 11.48 1.86
C ALA A 136 -2.61 10.17 1.69
N ARG A 137 -2.36 9.44 0.59
CA ARG A 137 -2.92 8.10 0.36
C ARG A 137 -1.95 6.98 0.69
N MET A 138 -0.67 7.33 0.86
CA MET A 138 0.38 6.38 1.17
C MET A 138 1.48 7.09 1.96
N ILE A 139 1.94 6.47 3.04
CA ILE A 139 3.16 6.87 3.75
C ILE A 139 4.27 5.91 3.35
N VAL A 140 5.39 6.46 2.88
CA VAL A 140 6.58 5.71 2.51
C VAL A 140 7.68 6.03 3.50
N THR A 141 8.23 5.02 4.16
CA THR A 141 9.23 5.21 5.21
C THR A 141 10.18 4.02 5.26
N PHE A 142 11.38 4.23 5.81
CA PHE A 142 12.32 3.16 6.12
C PHE A 142 12.22 2.82 7.60
N ASN A 143 11.75 1.61 7.91
CA ASN A 143 11.57 1.11 9.29
C ASN A 143 10.62 1.95 10.18
N GLY A 144 9.77 2.80 9.60
CA GLY A 144 8.84 3.65 10.35
C GLY A 144 7.82 2.88 11.23
N ALA A 145 7.52 1.62 10.91
CA ALA A 145 6.67 0.77 11.74
C ALA A 145 7.25 0.47 13.15
N SER A 146 8.53 0.79 13.38
CA SER A 146 9.16 0.67 14.70
C SER A 146 8.88 1.86 15.64
N PHE A 147 8.17 2.90 15.17
CA PHE A 147 7.93 4.15 15.90
C PHE A 147 6.46 4.39 16.19
#